data_AF-A0A3B9ZM55-F1
#
_entry.id   AF-A0A3B9ZM55-F1
#
_cell.length_a   1.000
_cell.length_b   1.000
_cell.length_c   1.000
_cell.angle_alpha   90.00
_cell.angle_beta   90.00
_cell.angle_gamma   90.00
#
_symmetry.space_group_name_H-M   'P 1'
#
loop_
_entity.id
_entity.type
_entity.pdbx_description
1 polymer ?
#
loop_
_entity_poly.entity_id
_entity_poly.type
_entity_poly.pdbx_seq_one_letter_code
_entity_poly.pdbx_strand_id
1 'polypeptide(L)'
;MNNSEQHMDKASRFYERYADFSNQQIKDILKNHKDYQESAVTAAVKIAIERELIHTEQDLLGPEYQSQMSYKWSVFPEIHNAYLYKRVRASIFRVLFFASLIPTIYGVMKYAEGQFNMTYLGVGAGLTWFLLTFILFKTEKLVVLFLQVVMIILVFFILGYWLLSQHYFQTTDIAVLVIGTMVLLYLLFYLKKLIQTKPEEIYRQ
;
A
#
# COMPACT_ATOMS: atom_id res chain seq x y z
N MET A 1 17.73 25.07 -19.57
CA MET A 1 18.37 24.04 -18.73
C MET A 1 18.31 22.73 -19.49
N ASN A 2 19.47 22.22 -19.86
CA ASN A 2 19.61 21.09 -20.78
C ASN A 2 19.36 19.78 -20.02
N ASN A 3 18.64 18.81 -20.61
CA ASN A 3 18.28 17.56 -19.92
C ASN A 3 19.53 16.79 -19.41
N SER A 4 20.64 16.88 -20.14
CA SER A 4 21.93 16.26 -19.78
C SER A 4 22.50 16.76 -18.44
N GLU A 5 22.35 18.04 -18.12
CA GLU A 5 22.83 18.61 -16.84
C GLU A 5 22.02 18.09 -15.65
N GLN A 6 20.72 17.88 -15.82
CA GLN A 6 19.86 17.32 -14.77
C GLN A 6 20.14 15.84 -14.49
N HIS A 7 20.52 15.06 -15.51
CA HIS A 7 20.90 13.66 -15.34
C HIS A 7 22.25 13.53 -14.60
N MET A 8 23.22 14.39 -14.90
CA MET A 8 24.51 14.43 -14.19
C MET A 8 24.36 14.79 -12.70
N ASP A 9 23.53 15.78 -12.37
CA ASP A 9 23.28 16.20 -10.98
C ASP A 9 22.53 15.14 -10.15
N LYS A 10 21.73 14.29 -10.79
CA LYS A 10 21.10 13.15 -10.10
C LYS A 10 22.08 12.01 -9.88
N ALA A 11 22.90 11.70 -10.88
CA ALA A 11 23.91 10.63 -10.79
C ALA A 11 24.97 10.93 -9.73
N SER A 12 25.42 12.18 -9.60
CA SER A 12 26.37 12.59 -8.54
C SER A 12 25.79 12.36 -7.14
N ARG A 13 24.52 12.70 -6.91
CA ARG A 13 23.85 12.45 -5.62
C ARG A 13 23.72 10.96 -5.29
N PHE A 14 23.46 10.11 -6.28
CA PHE A 14 23.45 8.66 -6.07
C PHE A 14 24.86 8.13 -5.81
N TYR A 15 25.87 8.67 -6.50
CA TYR A 15 27.27 8.30 -6.30
C TYR A 15 27.73 8.60 -4.88
N GLU A 16 27.48 9.81 -4.35
CA GLU A 16 27.81 10.16 -2.97
C GLU A 16 27.14 9.21 -1.97
N ARG A 17 25.87 8.85 -2.21
CA ARG A 17 25.14 7.90 -1.35
C ARG A 17 25.73 6.49 -1.40
N TYR A 18 26.17 6.04 -2.57
CA TYR A 18 26.67 4.68 -2.78
C TYR A 18 28.16 4.54 -2.46
N ALA A 19 28.88 5.64 -2.29
CA ALA A 19 30.30 5.63 -1.92
C ALA A 19 30.56 4.91 -0.59
N ASP A 20 29.59 4.91 0.34
CA ASP A 20 29.70 4.24 1.63
C ASP A 20 29.15 2.80 1.63
N PHE A 21 28.60 2.33 0.50
CA PHE A 21 27.99 1.01 0.43
C PHE A 21 29.05 -0.08 0.42
N SER A 22 28.74 -1.24 0.98
CA SER A 22 29.60 -2.42 0.91
C SER A 22 29.61 -3.01 -0.51
N ASN A 23 30.64 -3.78 -0.83
CA ASN A 23 30.75 -4.44 -2.13
C ASN A 23 29.55 -5.35 -2.44
N GLN A 24 28.97 -5.96 -1.40
CA GLN A 24 27.79 -6.81 -1.53
C GLN A 24 26.54 -5.99 -1.86
N GLN A 25 26.35 -4.84 -1.21
CA GLN A 25 25.26 -3.92 -1.51
C GLN A 25 25.33 -3.38 -2.95
N ILE A 26 26.54 -3.05 -3.43
CA ILE A 26 26.74 -2.63 -4.83
C ILE A 26 26.39 -3.78 -5.79
N LYS A 27 26.85 -5.00 -5.53
CA LYS A 27 26.48 -6.18 -6.34
C LYS A 27 24.97 -6.43 -6.36
N ASP A 28 24.27 -6.23 -5.25
CA ASP A 28 22.81 -6.39 -5.19
C ASP A 28 22.08 -5.34 -6.06
N ILE A 29 22.57 -4.10 -6.10
CA ILE A 29 22.04 -3.05 -6.98
C ILE A 29 22.27 -3.43 -8.45
N LEU A 30 23.47 -3.89 -8.80
CA LEU A 30 23.80 -4.30 -10.18
C LEU A 30 22.96 -5.51 -10.62
N LYS A 31 22.71 -6.47 -9.73
CA LYS A 31 21.89 -7.66 -10.02
C LYS A 31 20.42 -7.31 -10.26
N ASN A 32 19.93 -6.23 -9.63
CA ASN A 32 18.56 -5.74 -9.76
C ASN A 32 18.48 -4.46 -10.61
N HIS A 33 19.46 -4.18 -11.48
CA HIS A 33 19.59 -2.92 -12.20
C HIS A 33 18.31 -2.47 -12.95
N LYS A 34 17.45 -3.42 -13.36
CA LYS A 34 16.16 -3.14 -14.02
C LYS A 34 15.12 -2.46 -13.13
N ASP A 35 15.23 -2.59 -11.81
CA ASP A 35 14.31 -2.00 -10.82
C ASP A 35 14.73 -0.60 -10.35
N TYR A 36 15.92 -0.16 -10.74
CA TYR A 36 16.50 1.11 -10.32
C TYR A 36 16.37 2.17 -11.41
N GLN A 37 16.41 3.44 -11.00
CA GLN A 37 16.52 4.55 -11.95
C GLN A 37 17.85 4.46 -12.69
N GLU A 38 17.85 4.80 -13.97
CA GLU A 38 19.05 4.77 -14.83
C GLU A 38 20.23 5.52 -14.19
N SER A 39 19.99 6.71 -13.63
CA SER A 39 21.03 7.50 -12.93
C SER A 39 21.62 6.81 -11.69
N ALA A 40 20.84 5.97 -11.01
CA ALA A 40 21.32 5.18 -9.88
C ALA A 40 22.15 3.97 -10.37
N VAL A 41 21.73 3.33 -11.45
CA VAL A 41 22.49 2.24 -12.08
C VAL A 41 23.84 2.77 -12.56
N THR A 42 23.88 3.89 -13.28
CA THR A 42 25.14 4.50 -13.74
C THR A 42 26.10 4.80 -12.59
N ALA A 43 25.59 5.33 -11.47
CA ALA A 43 26.40 5.60 -10.28
C ALA A 43 26.96 4.30 -9.67
N ALA A 44 26.13 3.25 -9.57
CA ALA A 44 26.55 1.95 -9.05
C ALA A 44 27.58 1.25 -9.96
N VAL A 45 27.41 1.34 -11.28
CA VAL A 45 28.36 0.83 -12.28
C VAL A 45 29.71 1.51 -12.14
N LYS A 46 29.71 2.85 -12.02
CA LYS A 46 30.95 3.60 -11.84
C LYS A 46 31.72 3.16 -10.58
N ILE A 47 31.04 3.06 -9.45
CA ILE A 47 31.65 2.59 -8.18
C ILE A 47 32.12 1.14 -8.29
N ALA A 48 31.37 0.30 -9.00
CA ALA A 48 31.73 -1.09 -9.19
C ALA A 48 32.98 -1.27 -10.07
N ILE A 49 33.16 -0.42 -11.09
CA ILE A 49 34.39 -0.39 -11.90
C ILE A 49 35.56 0.13 -11.08
N GLU A 50 35.39 1.22 -10.32
CA GLU A 50 36.43 1.79 -9.46
C GLU A 50 36.91 0.82 -8.36
N ARG A 51 36.03 -0.09 -7.92
CA ARG A 51 36.32 -1.11 -6.92
C ARG A 51 36.64 -2.48 -7.51
N GLU A 52 36.82 -2.57 -8.83
CA GLU A 52 37.15 -3.81 -9.55
C GLU A 52 36.13 -4.95 -9.31
N LEU A 53 34.87 -4.60 -9.04
CA LEU A 53 33.77 -5.55 -8.88
C LEU A 53 33.23 -6.03 -10.24
N ILE A 54 33.34 -5.18 -11.26
CA ILE A 54 33.08 -5.44 -12.68
C ILE A 54 34.16 -4.71 -13.49
N HIS A 55 34.52 -5.22 -14.65
CA HIS A 55 35.54 -4.61 -15.51
C HIS A 55 34.92 -3.63 -16.51
N THR A 56 33.73 -3.97 -17.01
CA THR A 56 33.01 -3.16 -17.98
C THR A 56 31.51 -3.17 -17.71
N GLU A 57 30.80 -2.18 -18.25
CA GLU A 57 29.33 -2.17 -18.23
C GLU A 57 28.74 -3.41 -18.94
N GLN A 58 29.47 -4.01 -19.89
CA GLN A 58 29.02 -5.21 -20.61
C GLN A 58 28.97 -6.45 -19.69
N ASP A 59 29.68 -6.44 -18.56
CA ASP A 59 29.66 -7.54 -17.58
C ASP A 59 28.26 -7.68 -16.94
N LEU A 60 27.43 -6.63 -16.94
CA LEU A 60 26.03 -6.68 -16.48
C LEU A 60 25.14 -7.62 -17.31
N LEU A 61 25.57 -7.97 -18.52
CA LEU A 61 24.88 -8.96 -19.36
C LEU A 61 25.18 -10.39 -18.93
N GLY A 62 26.13 -10.60 -18.01
CA GLY A 62 26.47 -11.92 -17.47
C GLY A 62 25.31 -12.57 -16.71
N PRO A 63 25.22 -13.91 -16.70
CA PRO A 63 24.15 -14.66 -16.03
C PRO A 63 24.08 -14.40 -14.52
N GLU A 64 25.16 -13.92 -13.91
CA GLU A 64 25.23 -13.54 -12.49
C GLU A 64 24.53 -12.21 -12.15
N TYR A 65 24.44 -11.29 -13.12
CA TYR A 65 23.78 -9.98 -13.00
C TYR A 65 22.41 -9.95 -13.69
N GLN A 66 22.12 -10.93 -14.54
CA GLN A 66 20.77 -11.21 -15.00
C GLN A 66 20.00 -11.90 -13.87
N SER A 67 19.43 -11.11 -12.95
CA SER A 67 18.48 -11.68 -11.98
C SER A 67 17.37 -12.41 -12.74
N GLN A 68 17.32 -13.72 -12.59
CA GLN A 68 16.10 -14.48 -12.80
C GLN A 68 15.13 -13.97 -11.74
N MET A 69 14.34 -12.96 -12.08
CA MET A 69 13.20 -12.57 -11.25
C MET A 69 12.33 -13.81 -11.10
N SER A 70 12.46 -14.51 -9.97
CA SER A 70 11.43 -15.40 -9.49
C SER A 70 10.29 -14.50 -9.08
N TYR A 71 9.47 -14.10 -10.05
CA TYR A 71 8.26 -13.34 -9.82
C TYR A 71 7.29 -14.29 -9.10
N LYS A 72 7.44 -14.39 -7.78
CA LYS A 72 6.48 -15.11 -6.95
C LYS A 72 5.20 -14.29 -7.00
N TRP A 73 4.24 -14.78 -7.77
CA TRP A 73 2.91 -14.17 -7.84
C TRP A 73 2.35 -14.12 -6.42
N SER A 74 2.21 -12.91 -5.89
CA SER A 74 1.62 -12.66 -4.58
C SER A 74 0.53 -11.62 -4.77
N VAL A 75 -0.68 -11.94 -4.31
CA VAL A 75 -1.85 -11.05 -4.30
C VAL A 75 -1.56 -9.76 -3.52
N PHE A 76 -0.57 -9.80 -2.61
CA PHE A 76 -0.14 -8.67 -1.82
C PHE A 76 1.30 -8.31 -2.14
N PRO A 77 1.59 -7.07 -2.56
CA PRO A 77 2.97 -6.66 -2.82
C PRO A 77 3.81 -6.79 -1.54
N GLU A 78 5.02 -7.32 -1.69
CA GLU A 78 5.97 -7.44 -0.58
C GLU A 78 6.76 -6.14 -0.44
N ILE A 79 6.64 -5.49 0.72
CA ILE A 79 7.31 -4.23 0.99
C ILE A 79 8.60 -4.51 1.77
N HIS A 80 9.73 -4.35 1.09
CA HIS A 80 11.06 -4.50 1.70
C HIS A 80 11.60 -3.17 2.27
N ASN A 81 11.02 -2.03 1.87
CA ASN A 81 11.47 -0.70 2.27
C ASN A 81 10.59 -0.10 3.38
N ALA A 82 11.21 0.25 4.52
CA ALA A 82 10.53 0.84 5.68
C ALA A 82 9.80 2.17 5.36
N TYR A 83 10.34 3.00 4.47
CA TYR A 83 9.68 4.24 4.02
C TYR A 83 8.40 3.92 3.23
N LEU A 84 8.48 2.97 2.30
CA LEU A 84 7.34 2.53 1.51
C LEU A 84 6.28 1.88 2.40
N TYR A 85 6.69 1.12 3.42
CA TYR A 85 5.80 0.52 4.42
C TYR A 85 4.98 1.56 5.14
N LYS A 86 5.62 2.60 5.71
CA LYS A 86 4.93 3.69 6.41
C LYS A 86 3.96 4.43 5.48
N ARG A 87 4.38 4.69 4.24
CA ARG A 87 3.55 5.40 3.24
C ARG A 87 2.30 4.60 2.84
N VAL A 88 2.47 3.32 2.51
CA VAL A 88 1.36 2.43 2.14
C VAL A 88 0.40 2.26 3.30
N ARG A 89 0.92 1.99 4.50
CA ARG A 89 0.11 1.90 5.72
C ARG A 89 -0.72 3.16 5.95
N ALA A 90 -0.10 4.34 5.90
CA ALA A 90 -0.81 5.60 6.07
C ALA A 90 -1.90 5.81 5.01
N SER A 91 -1.65 5.40 3.76
CA SER A 91 -2.63 5.44 2.68
C SER A 91 -3.84 4.55 2.96
N ILE A 92 -3.64 3.32 3.42
CA ILE A 92 -4.72 2.40 3.78
C ILE A 92 -5.60 3.01 4.87
N PHE A 93 -4.98 3.52 5.94
CA PHE A 93 -5.73 4.15 7.03
C PHE A 93 -6.54 5.36 6.57
N ARG A 94 -6.00 6.20 5.67
CA ARG A 94 -6.76 7.32 5.09
C ARG A 94 -8.03 6.84 4.38
N VAL A 95 -7.93 5.80 3.55
CA VAL A 95 -9.10 5.24 2.86
C VAL A 95 -10.11 4.68 3.86
N LEU A 96 -9.65 3.97 4.90
CA LEU A 96 -10.54 3.45 5.96
C LEU A 96 -11.24 4.58 6.73
N PHE A 97 -10.55 5.70 7.00
CA PHE A 97 -11.17 6.89 7.59
C PHE A 97 -12.18 7.53 6.63
N PHE A 98 -11.87 7.68 5.35
CA PHE A 98 -12.83 8.20 4.38
C PHE A 98 -14.06 7.30 4.24
N ALA A 99 -13.90 5.99 4.34
CA ALA A 99 -15.01 5.05 4.34
C ALA A 99 -16.00 5.28 5.51
N SER A 100 -15.54 5.85 6.64
CA SER A 100 -16.40 6.22 7.77
C SER A 100 -17.35 7.37 7.44
N LEU A 101 -17.00 8.22 6.48
CA LEU A 101 -17.80 9.38 6.11
C LEU A 101 -19.06 8.98 5.34
N ILE A 102 -18.99 7.92 4.53
CA ILE A 102 -20.12 7.45 3.71
C ILE A 102 -21.39 7.21 4.54
N PRO A 103 -21.39 6.34 5.57
CA PRO A 103 -22.59 6.11 6.39
C PRO A 103 -22.96 7.34 7.23
N THR A 104 -21.98 8.17 7.61
CA THR A 104 -22.23 9.41 8.37
C THR A 104 -23.01 10.42 7.53
N ILE A 105 -22.55 10.69 6.31
CA ILE A 105 -23.19 11.59 5.35
C ILE A 105 -24.59 11.06 5.03
N TYR A 106 -24.72 9.76 4.75
CA TYR A 106 -26.02 9.14 4.50
C TYR A 106 -26.98 9.31 5.68
N GLY A 107 -26.52 9.07 6.92
CA GLY A 107 -27.32 9.28 8.13
C GLY A 107 -27.78 10.73 8.29
N VAL A 108 -26.89 11.70 8.04
CA VAL A 108 -27.23 13.13 8.08
C VAL A 108 -28.26 13.50 6.98
N MET A 109 -28.15 12.92 5.78
CA MET A 109 -29.16 13.14 4.74
C MET A 109 -30.54 12.62 5.17
N LYS A 110 -30.59 11.44 5.80
CA LYS A 110 -31.85 10.86 6.31
C LYS A 110 -32.47 11.63 7.48
N TYR A 111 -31.66 12.38 8.21
CA TYR A 111 -32.19 13.32 9.22
C TYR A 111 -33.03 14.42 8.57
N ALA A 112 -32.59 14.97 7.44
CA ALA A 112 -33.34 15.99 6.71
C ALA A 112 -34.67 15.47 6.15
N GLU A 113 -34.78 14.16 5.91
CA GLU A 113 -36.03 13.48 5.51
C GLU A 113 -36.94 13.14 6.70
N GLY A 114 -36.57 13.49 7.94
CA GLY A 114 -37.32 13.17 9.16
C GLY A 114 -37.18 11.71 9.63
N GLN A 115 -36.27 10.93 9.04
CA GLN A 115 -36.04 9.52 9.39
C GLN A 115 -34.98 9.38 10.49
N PHE A 116 -35.38 9.65 11.73
CA PHE A 116 -34.48 9.60 12.88
C PHE A 116 -33.83 8.22 13.09
N ASN A 117 -34.56 7.12 12.87
CA ASN A 117 -34.03 5.75 13.01
C ASN A 117 -32.83 5.51 12.08
N MET A 118 -32.94 5.91 10.81
CA MET A 118 -31.87 5.79 9.82
C MET A 118 -30.71 6.74 10.11
N THR A 119 -31.00 7.89 10.73
CA THR A 119 -30.00 8.86 11.16
C THR A 119 -29.08 8.25 12.22
N TYR A 120 -29.67 7.71 13.30
CA TYR A 120 -28.89 7.12 14.39
C TYR A 120 -28.06 5.93 13.92
N LEU A 121 -28.62 5.09 13.05
CA LEU A 121 -27.89 3.97 12.46
C LEU A 121 -26.73 4.42 11.58
N GLY A 122 -26.95 5.38 10.67
CA GLY A 122 -25.91 5.86 9.75
C GLY A 122 -24.78 6.58 10.47
N VAL A 123 -25.12 7.57 11.31
CA VAL A 123 -24.14 8.34 12.09
C VAL A 123 -23.44 7.43 13.11
N GLY A 124 -24.17 6.57 13.80
CA GLY A 124 -23.62 5.60 14.74
C GLY A 124 -22.63 4.65 14.07
N ALA A 125 -23.01 4.04 12.95
CA ALA A 125 -22.13 3.14 12.20
C ALA A 125 -20.86 3.86 11.71
N GLY A 126 -20.98 5.10 11.20
CA GLY A 126 -19.84 5.90 10.78
C GLY A 126 -18.89 6.24 11.92
N LEU A 127 -19.42 6.64 13.08
CA LEU A 127 -18.62 6.92 14.28
C LEU A 127 -17.97 5.66 14.83
N THR A 128 -18.69 4.55 14.90
CA THR A 128 -18.13 3.25 15.33
C THR A 128 -16.99 2.82 14.41
N TRP A 129 -17.18 2.92 13.08
CA TRP A 129 -16.15 2.61 12.10
C TRP A 129 -14.91 3.51 12.26
N PHE A 130 -15.13 4.80 12.44
CA PHE A 130 -14.07 5.78 12.68
C PHE A 130 -13.27 5.45 13.94
N LEU A 131 -13.96 5.19 15.06
CA LEU A 131 -13.33 4.82 16.33
C LEU A 131 -12.55 3.51 16.21
N LEU A 132 -13.10 2.49 15.56
CA LEU A 132 -12.39 1.23 15.32
C LEU A 132 -11.13 1.47 14.47
N THR A 133 -11.23 2.30 13.44
CA THR A 133 -10.08 2.63 12.57
C THR A 133 -9.00 3.38 13.36
N PHE A 134 -9.41 4.31 14.22
CA PHE A 134 -8.50 5.05 15.10
C PHE A 134 -7.81 4.14 16.12
N ILE A 135 -8.56 3.25 16.78
CA ILE A 135 -8.00 2.27 17.72
C ILE A 135 -7.06 1.31 16.98
N LEU A 136 -7.42 0.85 15.79
CA LEU A 136 -6.56 -0.02 14.98
C LEU A 136 -5.27 0.69 14.57
N PHE A 137 -5.34 1.97 14.21
CA PHE A 137 -4.19 2.79 13.87
C PHE A 137 -3.20 2.87 15.05
N LYS A 138 -3.71 3.07 16.27
CA LYS A 138 -2.89 3.22 17.48
C LYS A 138 -2.38 1.90 18.06
N THR A 139 -3.20 0.85 18.04
CA THR A 139 -2.91 -0.39 18.77
C THR A 139 -2.39 -1.53 17.91
N GLU A 140 -2.63 -1.48 16.58
CA GLU A 140 -2.26 -2.56 15.64
C GLU A 140 -2.80 -3.95 16.03
N LYS A 141 -3.82 -4.01 16.90
CA LYS A 141 -4.37 -5.27 17.38
C LYS A 141 -5.22 -5.94 16.31
N LEU A 142 -4.89 -7.19 16.00
CA LEU A 142 -5.65 -8.02 15.06
C LEU A 142 -7.11 -8.22 15.47
N VAL A 143 -7.43 -8.15 16.77
CA VAL A 143 -8.81 -8.23 17.27
C VAL A 143 -9.67 -7.07 16.74
N VAL A 144 -9.11 -5.86 16.69
CA VAL A 144 -9.85 -4.67 16.19
C VAL A 144 -10.06 -4.77 14.69
N LEU A 145 -9.06 -5.28 13.96
CA LEU A 145 -9.17 -5.58 12.54
C LEU A 145 -10.27 -6.62 12.26
N PHE A 146 -10.32 -7.70 13.05
CA PHE A 146 -11.37 -8.71 12.94
C PHE A 146 -12.77 -8.11 13.17
N LEU A 147 -12.91 -7.23 14.16
CA LEU A 147 -14.17 -6.55 14.42
C LEU A 147 -14.64 -5.67 13.23
N GLN A 148 -13.71 -5.00 12.54
CA GLN A 148 -14.01 -4.27 11.30
C GLN A 148 -14.44 -5.19 10.16
N VAL A 149 -13.80 -6.35 10.00
CA VAL A 149 -14.20 -7.35 8.98
C VAL A 149 -15.63 -7.83 9.25
N VAL A 150 -15.95 -8.17 10.51
CA VAL A 150 -17.31 -8.58 10.89
C VAL A 150 -18.32 -7.48 10.60
N MET A 151 -17.97 -6.22 10.90
CA MET A 151 -18.83 -5.07 10.61
C MET A 151 -19.09 -4.90 9.11
N ILE A 152 -18.08 -5.04 8.25
CA ILE A 152 -18.27 -5.01 6.78
C ILE A 152 -19.21 -6.12 6.34
N ILE A 153 -18.98 -7.36 6.79
CA ILE A 153 -19.80 -8.52 6.39
C ILE A 153 -21.25 -8.28 6.79
N LEU A 154 -21.49 -7.80 8.01
CA LEU A 154 -22.83 -7.49 8.50
C LEU A 154 -23.51 -6.40 7.66
N VAL A 155 -22.81 -5.31 7.34
CA VAL A 155 -23.32 -4.24 6.48
C VAL A 155 -23.63 -4.76 5.06
N PHE A 156 -22.76 -5.60 4.50
CA PHE A 156 -22.96 -6.20 3.19
C PHE A 156 -24.25 -7.04 3.14
N PHE A 157 -24.49 -7.89 4.14
CA PHE A 157 -25.71 -8.69 4.19
C PHE A 157 -26.97 -7.84 4.41
N ILE A 158 -26.92 -6.84 5.29
CA ILE A 158 -28.07 -5.95 5.55
C ILE A 158 -28.42 -5.16 4.29
N LEU A 159 -27.44 -4.50 3.67
CA LEU A 159 -27.65 -3.72 2.46
C LEU A 159 -28.03 -4.62 1.28
N GLY A 160 -27.41 -5.79 1.15
CA GLY A 160 -27.74 -6.76 0.12
C GLY A 160 -29.19 -7.26 0.23
N TYR A 161 -29.64 -7.61 1.45
CA TYR A 161 -31.02 -8.01 1.69
C TYR A 161 -32.01 -6.88 1.40
N TRP A 162 -31.70 -5.66 1.85
CA TRP A 162 -32.53 -4.48 1.62
C TRP A 162 -32.64 -4.17 0.11
N LEU A 163 -31.52 -4.25 -0.61
CA LEU A 163 -31.46 -3.99 -2.05
C LEU A 163 -32.22 -5.05 -2.86
N LEU A 164 -32.14 -6.33 -2.47
CA LEU A 164 -32.90 -7.41 -3.11
C LEU A 164 -34.42 -7.32 -2.84
N SER A 165 -34.82 -6.64 -1.77
CA SER A 165 -36.23 -6.45 -1.42
C SER A 165 -36.89 -5.29 -2.17
N GLN A 166 -36.11 -4.45 -2.87
CA GLN A 166 -36.60 -3.30 -3.62
C GLN A 166 -37.20 -3.74 -4.97
N HIS A 167 -38.37 -3.20 -5.33
CA HIS A 167 -39.09 -3.56 -6.55
C HIS A 167 -38.44 -3.02 -7.85
N TYR A 168 -37.67 -1.93 -7.73
CA TYR A 168 -36.89 -1.35 -8.83
C TYR A 168 -35.42 -1.69 -8.64
N PHE A 169 -35.06 -2.87 -9.13
CA PHE A 169 -33.73 -3.44 -8.95
C PHE A 169 -32.82 -3.11 -10.14
N GLN A 170 -31.73 -2.37 -9.92
CA GLN A 170 -30.69 -2.14 -10.93
C GLN A 170 -29.47 -3.01 -10.63
N THR A 171 -29.01 -3.78 -11.63
CA THR A 171 -27.82 -4.64 -11.51
C THR A 171 -26.55 -3.86 -11.16
N THR A 172 -26.51 -2.57 -11.49
CA THR A 172 -25.44 -1.63 -11.13
C THR A 172 -25.25 -1.49 -9.62
N ASP A 173 -26.33 -1.51 -8.84
CA ASP A 173 -26.26 -1.28 -7.39
C ASP A 173 -25.61 -2.47 -6.67
N ILE A 174 -25.88 -3.71 -7.11
CA ILE A 174 -25.16 -4.89 -6.61
C ILE A 174 -23.69 -4.82 -6.98
N ALA A 175 -23.36 -4.46 -8.22
CA ALA A 175 -21.96 -4.36 -8.64
C ALA A 175 -21.19 -3.37 -7.77
N VAL A 176 -21.77 -2.20 -7.47
CA VAL A 176 -21.19 -1.20 -6.57
C VAL A 176 -21.03 -1.76 -5.15
N LEU A 177 -22.05 -2.42 -4.60
CA LEU A 177 -22.00 -3.02 -3.27
C LEU A 177 -20.89 -4.08 -3.16
N VAL A 178 -20.81 -4.99 -4.14
CA VAL A 178 -19.81 -6.06 -4.20
C VAL A 178 -18.40 -5.49 -4.34
N ILE A 179 -18.18 -4.60 -5.31
CA ILE A 179 -16.86 -4.01 -5.56
C ILE A 179 -16.41 -3.18 -4.35
N GLY A 180 -17.27 -2.32 -3.80
CA GLY A 180 -16.94 -1.52 -2.62
C GLY A 180 -16.57 -2.37 -1.42
N THR A 181 -17.33 -3.45 -1.19
CA THR A 181 -17.06 -4.42 -0.11
C THR A 181 -15.74 -5.14 -0.33
N MET A 182 -15.48 -5.63 -1.55
CA MET A 182 -14.22 -6.30 -1.89
C MET A 182 -13.01 -5.38 -1.71
N VAL A 183 -13.10 -4.10 -2.11
CA VAL A 183 -12.02 -3.13 -1.92
C VAL A 183 -11.72 -2.92 -0.44
N LEU A 184 -12.73 -2.73 0.40
CA LEU A 184 -12.53 -2.54 1.83
C LEU A 184 -11.96 -3.81 2.50
N LEU A 185 -12.46 -4.99 2.14
CA LEU A 185 -11.92 -6.25 2.62
C LEU A 185 -10.46 -6.44 2.20
N TYR A 186 -10.14 -6.17 0.93
CA TYR A 186 -8.77 -6.24 0.42
C TYR A 186 -7.84 -5.33 1.22
N LEU A 187 -8.25 -4.09 1.50
CA LEU A 187 -7.47 -3.16 2.31
C LEU A 187 -7.24 -3.65 3.73
N LEU A 188 -8.25 -4.24 4.38
CA LEU A 188 -8.11 -4.82 5.72
C LEU A 188 -7.19 -6.06 5.72
N PHE A 189 -7.33 -6.96 4.75
CA PHE A 189 -6.45 -8.12 4.65
C PHE A 189 -5.01 -7.72 4.32
N TYR A 190 -4.83 -6.72 3.47
CA TYR A 190 -3.51 -6.19 3.18
C TYR A 190 -2.90 -5.54 4.43
N LEU A 191 -3.70 -4.79 5.20
CA LEU A 191 -3.27 -4.23 6.48
C LEU A 191 -2.89 -5.33 7.49
N LYS A 192 -3.65 -6.44 7.56
CA LYS A 192 -3.29 -7.61 8.36
C LYS A 192 -1.91 -8.14 7.96
N LYS A 193 -1.66 -8.31 6.66
CA LYS A 193 -0.34 -8.73 6.16
C LYS A 193 0.74 -7.74 6.61
N LEU A 194 0.53 -6.44 6.43
CA LEU A 194 1.49 -5.41 6.85
C LEU A 194 1.81 -5.46 8.36
N ILE A 195 0.80 -5.62 9.22
CA ILE A 195 0.98 -5.72 10.67
C ILE A 195 1.81 -6.96 11.04
N GLN A 196 1.62 -8.08 10.32
CA GLN A 196 2.35 -9.32 10.55
C GLN A 196 3.77 -9.30 9.98
N THR A 197 3.96 -8.68 8.82
CA THR A 197 5.25 -8.56 8.12
C THR A 197 5.88 -7.20 8.36
N LYS A 198 5.82 -6.71 9.60
CA LYS A 198 6.47 -5.46 9.96
C LYS A 198 7.97 -5.63 9.64
N PRO A 199 8.55 -4.83 8.71
CA PRO A 199 9.98 -4.92 8.47
C PRO A 199 10.66 -4.59 9.80
N GLU A 200 11.43 -5.55 10.32
CA GLU A 200 12.25 -5.29 11.49
C GLU A 200 13.06 -4.03 11.18
N GLU A 201 13.09 -3.11 12.14
CA GLU A 201 13.88 -1.91 12.03
C GLU A 201 15.33 -2.33 11.74
N ILE A 202 15.74 -2.21 10.48
CA ILE A 202 17.14 -2.07 10.08
C ILE A 202 17.58 -0.69 10.60
N TYR A 203 17.63 -0.56 11.92
CA TYR A 203 18.15 0.54 12.73
C TYR A 203 18.81 -0.04 14.00
N ARG A 204 19.53 -1.14 13.82
CA ARG A 204 20.74 -1.45 14.58
C ARG A 204 21.85 -1.75 13.57
N GLN A 205 22.41 -0.71 12.97
CA GLN A 205 23.81 -0.60 12.54
C GLN A 205 24.05 0.84 12.12
#